data_AF-A0A539EAR3-F1
#
_entry.id   AF-A0A539EAR3-F1
#
_cell.length_a   1.000
_cell.length_b   1.000
_cell.length_c   1.000
_cell.angle_alpha   90.00
_cell.angle_beta   90.00
_cell.angle_gamma   90.00
#
_symmetry.space_group_name_H-M   'P 1'
#
loop_
_entity.id
_entity.type
_entity.pdbx_description
1 polymer ?
#
loop_
_entity_poly.entity_id
_entity_poly.type
_entity_poly.pdbx_seq_one_letter_code
_entity_poly.pdbx_strand_id
1 'polypeptide(L)' 'MSHVSDRRFALAADFVCRKIAGETLLVPVTGRIADGSELFVLNEVGARIWELAGKGRPASEIVSLLLEEFDAPEELV' A
#
# COMPACT_ATOMS: atom_id res chain seq x y z
N MET A 1 -11.17 -0.47 -20.76
CA MET A 1 -10.35 0.12 -19.67
C MET A 1 -11.26 0.92 -18.73
N SER A 2 -12.23 0.31 -18.04
CA SER A 2 -13.39 1.07 -17.52
C SER A 2 -13.86 0.77 -16.09
N HIS A 3 -13.11 0.05 -15.25
CA HIS A 3 -13.63 -0.36 -13.92
C HIS A 3 -12.67 -0.19 -12.74
N VAL A 4 -11.41 0.22 -12.94
CA VAL A 4 -10.46 0.44 -11.82
C VAL A 4 -10.70 1.79 -11.14
N SER A 5 -11.22 2.81 -11.85
CA SER A 5 -11.11 4.20 -11.42
C SER A 5 -11.75 4.57 -10.08
N ASP A 6 -12.84 3.92 -9.64
CA ASP A 6 -13.49 4.26 -8.35
C ASP A 6 -13.32 3.17 -7.27
N ARG A 7 -12.47 2.18 -7.51
CA ARG A 7 -12.25 1.12 -6.51
C ARG A 7 -11.55 1.70 -5.30
N ARG A 8 -12.11 1.47 -4.11
CA ARG A 8 -11.51 1.85 -2.83
C ARG A 8 -11.04 0.60 -2.11
N PHE A 9 -9.98 0.78 -1.34
CA PHE A 9 -9.41 -0.26 -0.50
C PHE A 9 -9.49 0.15 0.97
N ALA A 10 -9.60 -0.83 1.85
CA ALA A 10 -9.46 -0.65 3.28
C ALA A 10 -8.27 -1.47 3.74
N LEU A 11 -7.52 -0.94 4.72
CA LEU A 11 -6.39 -1.67 5.28
C LEU A 11 -6.89 -2.86 6.10
N ALA A 12 -6.18 -3.97 5.98
CA ALA A 12 -6.47 -5.17 6.74
C ALA A 12 -6.22 -4.89 8.24
N ALA A 13 -7.24 -5.10 9.07
CA ALA A 13 -7.22 -4.72 10.50
C ALA A 13 -6.26 -5.59 11.34
N ASP A 14 -5.87 -6.74 10.80
CA ASP A 14 -4.92 -7.69 11.33
C ASP A 14 -3.46 -7.39 10.95
N PHE A 15 -3.19 -6.23 10.34
CA PHE A 15 -1.85 -5.75 10.06
C PHE A 15 -1.58 -4.40 10.73
N VAL A 16 -0.39 -4.25 11.31
CA VAL A 16 0.14 -2.96 11.74
C VAL A 16 1.26 -2.51 10.81
N CYS A 17 1.22 -1.24 10.42
CA CYS A 17 2.26 -0.61 9.62
C CYS A 17 3.23 0.13 10.55
N ARG A 18 4.54 -0.12 10.40
CA ARG A 18 5.60 0.54 11.17
C ARG A 18 6.64 1.11 10.23
N LYS A 19 7.09 2.34 10.50
CA LYS A 19 8.25 2.94 9.83
C LYS A 19 9.48 2.78 10.71
N ILE A 20 10.51 2.12 10.22
CA ILE A 20 11.75 1.84 10.96
C ILE A 20 12.92 2.08 10.02
N ALA A 21 13.87 2.94 10.42
CA ALA A 21 15.08 3.24 9.65
C ALA A 21 14.85 3.61 8.17
N GLY A 22 13.72 4.25 7.84
CA GLY A 22 13.36 4.61 6.47
C GLY A 22 12.58 3.53 5.71
N GLU A 23 12.50 2.31 6.25
CA GLU A 23 11.71 1.22 5.68
C GLU A 23 10.28 1.23 6.23
N THR A 24 9.34 0.74 5.43
CA THR A 24 7.95 0.54 5.85
C THR A 24 7.67 -0.95 5.98
N LEU A 25 7.28 -1.37 7.17
CA LEU A 25 7.06 -2.77 7.54
C LEU A 25 5.57 -3.01 7.81
N LEU A 26 5.00 -4.06 7.20
CA LEU A 26 3.68 -4.59 7.57
C LEU A 26 3.87 -5.83 8.43
N VAL A 27 3.36 -5.77 9.66
CA VAL A 27 3.47 -6.83 10.65
C VAL A 27 2.07 -7.40 10.90
N PRO A 28 1.81 -8.70 10.63
CA PRO A 28 0.58 -9.36 11.05
C PRO A 28 0.47 -9.37 12.59
N VAL A 29 -0.71 -9.08 13.13
CA VAL A 29 -1.01 -9.15 14.58
C VAL A 29 -1.83 -10.38 14.98
N THR A 30 -2.14 -11.28 14.05
CA THR A 30 -2.81 -12.55 14.36
C THR A 30 -1.86 -13.49 15.10
N GLY A 31 -2.22 -13.88 16.32
CA GLY A 31 -1.39 -14.63 17.28
C GLY A 31 -1.03 -16.07 16.91
N ARG A 32 -1.04 -16.45 15.63
CA ARG A 32 -0.56 -17.76 15.18
C ARG A 32 0.88 -17.61 14.70
N ILE A 33 1.79 -17.44 15.65
CA ILE A 33 3.23 -17.64 15.46
C ILE A 33 3.44 -19.15 15.33
N ALA A 34 3.01 -19.73 14.21
CA ALA A 34 3.31 -21.09 13.84
C ALA A 34 3.75 -21.02 12.37
N ASP A 35 5.06 -21.15 12.20
CA ASP A 35 5.76 -21.44 10.95
C ASP A 35 6.19 -20.29 10.02
N GLY A 36 5.90 -19.04 10.34
CA GLY A 36 6.52 -17.91 9.64
C GLY A 36 5.79 -16.61 9.88
N SER A 37 6.37 -15.70 10.67
CA SER A 37 5.94 -14.31 10.68
C SER A 37 6.26 -13.71 9.32
N GLU A 38 5.27 -13.68 8.42
CA GLU A 38 5.37 -13.01 7.12
C GLU A 38 5.37 -11.49 7.36
N LEU A 39 6.55 -10.99 7.71
CA LEU A 39 6.87 -9.57 7.73
C LEU A 39 7.02 -9.12 6.27
N PHE A 40 6.24 -8.13 5.85
CA PHE A 40 6.40 -7.54 4.52
C PHE A 40 7.16 -6.22 4.65
N VAL A 41 8.25 -6.09 3.88
CA VAL A 41 8.94 -4.81 3.70
C VAL A 41 8.40 -4.18 2.43
N LEU A 42 7.74 -3.03 2.56
CA LEU A 42 7.28 -2.25 1.43
C LEU A 42 8.43 -1.36 0.94
N ASN A 43 8.61 -1.35 -0.38
CA ASN A 43 9.36 -0.29 -1.03
C ASN A 43 8.61 1.05 -0.92
N GLU A 44 9.25 2.12 -1.37
CA GLU A 44 8.71 3.48 -1.26
C GLU A 44 7.32 3.62 -1.92
N VAL A 45 7.16 3.08 -3.14
CA VAL A 45 5.88 3.10 -3.87
C VAL A 45 4.80 2.33 -3.12
N GLY A 46 5.10 1.11 -2.64
CA GLY A 46 4.17 0.30 -1.87
C GLY A 46 3.74 0.97 -0.56
N ALA A 47 4.68 1.64 0.12
CA ALA A 47 4.39 2.41 1.32
C ALA A 47 3.44 3.59 1.04
N ARG A 48 3.62 4.29 -0.10
CA ARG A 48 2.72 5.36 -0.53
C ARG A 48 1.32 4.84 -0.88
N ILE A 49 1.24 3.70 -1.59
CA ILE A 49 -0.04 3.03 -1.87
C ILE A 49 -0.76 2.71 -0.56
N TRP A 50 -0.07 2.10 0.40
CA TRP A 50 -0.65 1.74 1.70
C TRP A 50 -1.22 2.97 2.44
N GLU A 51 -0.47 4.07 2.45
CA GLU A 51 -0.91 5.31 3.09
C GLU A 51 -2.16 5.90 2.43
N LEU A 52 -2.18 5.99 1.10
CA LEU A 52 -3.30 6.58 0.35
C LEU A 52 -4.55 5.68 0.40
N ALA A 53 -4.37 4.36 0.33
CA ALA A 53 -5.44 3.39 0.53
C ALA A 53 -6.04 3.50 1.93
N GLY A 54 -5.21 3.66 2.98
CA GLY A 54 -5.67 3.89 4.34
C GLY A 54 -6.47 5.17 4.54
N LYS A 55 -6.27 6.18 3.68
CA LYS A 55 -7.09 7.41 3.64
C LYS A 55 -8.39 7.25 2.83
N GLY A 56 -8.66 6.05 2.31
CA GLY A 56 -9.86 5.73 1.54
C GLY A 56 -9.89 6.38 0.16
N ARG A 57 -8.74 6.79 -0.40
CA ARG A 57 -8.65 7.36 -1.75
C ARG A 57 -9.06 6.31 -2.81
N PRO A 58 -9.76 6.70 -3.89
CA PRO A 58 -10.05 5.80 -4.99
C PRO A 58 -8.77 5.45 -5.76
N ALA A 59 -8.74 4.27 -6.37
CA ALA A 59 -7.55 3.78 -7.06
C ALA A 59 -7.06 4.71 -8.18
N SER A 60 -7.96 5.41 -8.89
CA SER A 60 -7.55 6.42 -9.88
C SER A 60 -6.74 7.56 -9.27
N GLU A 61 -7.19 8.11 -8.14
CA GLU A 61 -6.47 9.18 -7.45
C GLU A 61 -5.12 8.69 -6.92
N ILE A 62 -5.07 7.46 -6.41
CA ILE A 62 -3.80 6.83 -6.00
C ILE A 62 -2.84 6.74 -7.18
N VAL A 63 -3.29 6.25 -8.33
CA VAL A 63 -2.47 6.17 -9.55
C VAL A 63 -1.96 7.55 -9.96
N SER A 64 -2.85 8.54 -10.09
CA SER A 64 -2.47 9.89 -10.51
C SER A 64 -1.41 10.51 -9.59
N LEU A 65 -1.59 10.36 -8.27
CA LEU A 65 -0.61 10.84 -7.29
C LEU A 65 0.74 10.12 -7.42
N LEU A 66 0.76 8.82 -7.69
CA LEU A 66 2.01 8.08 -7.85
C LEU A 66 2.73 8.44 -9.14
N LEU A 67 2.01 8.65 -10.25
CA LEU A 67 2.62 9.10 -11.51
C LEU A 67 3.29 10.47 -11.33
N GLU A 68 2.64 11.38 -10.59
CA GLU A 68 3.19 12.70 -10.26
C GLU A 68 4.37 12.63 -9.28
N GLU A 69 4.21 11.91 -8.16
CA GLU A 69 5.22 11.84 -7.09
C GLU A 69 6.51 11.13 -7.53
N PHE A 70 6.40 10.12 -8.41
CA PHE A 70 7.53 9.29 -8.84
C PHE A 70 7.99 9.55 -10.27
N ASP A 71 7.46 10.59 -10.94
CA ASP A 71 7.78 10.96 -12.33
C ASP A 71 7.69 9.77 -13.30
N ALA A 72 6.61 8.99 -13.18
CA ALA A 72 6.40 7.76 -13.94
C ALA A 72 5.48 8.00 -15.15
N PRO A 73 5.74 7.38 -16.31
CA PRO A 73 4.89 7.51 -17.49
C PRO A 73 3.56 6.76 -17.30
N GLU A 74 2.46 7.39 -17.74
CA GLU A 74 1.09 6.84 -17.66
C GLU A 74 0.91 5.54 -18.46
N GLU A 75 1.80 5.27 -19.43
CA GLU A 75 1.80 4.09 -20.30
C GLU A 75 2.09 2.77 -19.56
N LEU A 76 2.47 2.83 -18.27
CA LEU A 76 2.78 1.68 -17.42
C LEU A 76 1.60 1.21 -16.54
N VAL A 77 0.39 1.78 -16.69
CA VAL A 77 -0.79 1.51 -15.83
C VAL A 77 -1.88 0.69 -16.52
#